data_AF-A0A0U3F6R9-F1
#
_entry.id   AF-A0A0U3F6R9-F1
#
_cell.length_a   1.000
_cell.length_b   1.000
_cell.length_c   1.000
_cell.angle_alpha   90.00
_cell.angle_beta   90.00
_cell.angle_gamma   90.00
#
_symmetry.space_group_name_H-M   'P 1'
#
loop_
_entity.id
_entity.type
_entity.pdbx_description
1 polymer ?
#
loop_
_entity_poly.entity_id
_entity_poly.type
_entity_poly.pdbx_seq_one_letter_code
_entity_poly.pdbx_strand_id
1 'polypeptide(L)'
;MRLTRFALAVAVAVLALAGCSSGKKQAAVPETATGSLESLAAQAKCKPAIQTDADEIRQAICKNAAGRFILATFTTDRGQREWTNGAEDYGGYFLVGRKWTAVGDMKVVAALRQRLGGTLEEGDTMKGMSGMPSAQHNG
;
A
#
# COMPACT_ATOMS: atom_id res chain seq x y z
N MET A 1 13.94 74.31 15.82
CA MET A 1 13.10 74.95 14.79
C MET A 1 12.90 73.98 13.63
N ARG A 2 11.64 73.84 13.19
CA ARG A 2 11.14 73.41 11.86
C ARG A 2 11.27 71.93 11.44
N LEU A 3 10.12 71.27 11.52
CA LEU A 3 9.67 70.16 10.67
C LEU A 3 9.61 70.59 9.20
N THR A 4 9.94 69.70 8.27
CA THR A 4 9.26 69.61 6.96
C THR A 4 9.33 68.20 6.40
N ARG A 5 8.16 67.57 6.30
CA ARG A 5 7.84 66.34 5.57
C ARG A 5 7.62 66.69 4.11
N PHE A 6 8.10 65.92 3.14
CA PHE A 6 7.38 65.72 1.87
C PHE A 6 7.67 64.33 1.29
N ALA A 7 6.56 63.66 0.96
CA ALA A 7 6.46 62.29 0.49
C ALA A 7 6.78 62.16 -1.00
N LEU A 8 7.14 60.95 -1.44
CA LEU A 8 6.70 60.39 -2.72
C LEU A 8 6.89 58.87 -2.69
N ALA A 9 5.80 58.18 -3.00
CA ALA A 9 5.62 56.75 -2.99
C ALA A 9 6.15 56.10 -4.27
N VAL A 10 6.63 54.85 -4.18
CA VAL A 10 6.43 53.83 -5.21
C VAL A 10 6.23 52.49 -4.52
N ALA A 11 5.00 51.99 -4.56
CA ALA A 11 4.67 50.60 -4.29
C ALA A 11 4.90 49.79 -5.56
N VAL A 12 5.56 48.63 -5.50
CA VAL A 12 5.24 47.49 -6.37
C VAL A 12 5.47 46.19 -5.59
N ALA A 13 4.44 45.37 -5.60
CA ALA A 13 4.26 44.17 -4.82
C ALA A 13 5.33 43.10 -5.10
N VAL A 14 5.90 42.55 -4.03
CA VAL A 14 6.56 41.24 -4.10
C VAL A 14 5.44 40.22 -4.29
N LEU A 15 5.25 39.75 -5.52
CA LEU A 15 4.43 38.58 -5.81
C LEU A 15 5.04 37.39 -5.08
N ALA A 16 4.55 37.11 -3.88
CA ALA A 16 4.61 35.79 -3.31
C ALA A 16 3.83 34.87 -4.27
N LEU A 17 4.55 34.07 -5.05
CA LEU A 17 3.98 32.87 -5.67
C LEU A 17 3.59 31.92 -4.54
N ALA A 18 2.44 32.20 -3.90
CA ALA A 18 1.69 31.22 -3.15
C ALA A 18 1.26 30.16 -4.18
N GLY A 19 2.08 29.12 -4.31
CA GLY A 19 1.73 27.92 -5.03
C GLY A 19 0.46 27.37 -4.42
N CYS A 20 -0.66 27.59 -5.10
CA CYS A 20 -1.95 27.02 -4.78
C CYS A 20 -1.92 25.52 -5.11
N SER A 21 -1.20 24.74 -4.30
CA SER A 21 -1.55 23.33 -4.17
C SER A 21 -2.67 23.31 -3.15
N SER A 22 -3.90 23.18 -3.64
CA SER A 22 -5.04 22.71 -2.86
C SER A 22 -4.75 21.27 -2.43
N GLY A 23 -3.73 21.12 -1.61
CA GLY A 23 -3.20 19.88 -1.11
C GLY A 23 -4.13 19.41 -0.02
N LYS A 24 -5.04 18.50 -0.38
CA LYS A 24 -5.47 17.51 0.60
C LYS A 24 -4.18 16.93 1.16
N LYS A 25 -3.86 17.18 2.43
CA LYS A 25 -2.72 16.55 3.12
C LYS A 25 -2.97 15.04 3.03
N GLN A 26 -2.44 14.41 1.99
CA GLN A 26 -2.40 12.96 1.87
C GLN A 26 -1.63 12.52 3.11
N ALA A 27 -2.28 11.77 4.01
CA ALA A 27 -1.60 11.26 5.19
C ALA A 27 -0.33 10.53 4.73
N ALA A 28 0.80 10.90 5.31
CA ALA A 28 2.06 10.26 5.00
C ALA A 28 1.94 8.78 5.37
N VAL A 29 2.34 7.91 4.44
CA VAL A 29 2.36 6.47 4.68
C VAL A 29 3.44 6.22 5.75
N PRO A 30 3.13 5.47 6.82
CA PRO A 30 4.11 5.21 7.87
C PRO A 30 5.26 4.34 7.34
N GLU A 31 6.35 4.29 8.10
CA GLU A 31 7.40 3.30 7.85
C GLU A 31 6.83 1.88 7.85
N THR A 32 7.37 1.04 6.99
CA THR A 32 6.89 -0.33 6.84
C THR A 32 7.12 -1.13 8.12
N ALA A 33 6.03 -1.61 8.71
CA ALA A 33 6.05 -2.40 9.91
C ALA A 33 6.88 -3.68 9.72
N THR A 34 7.46 -4.17 10.81
CA THR A 34 8.16 -5.45 10.87
C THR A 34 7.80 -6.18 12.16
N GLY A 35 8.09 -7.48 12.23
CA GLY A 35 7.89 -8.29 13.43
C GLY A 35 7.14 -9.58 13.16
N SER A 36 6.64 -10.21 14.23
CA SER A 36 5.87 -11.44 14.15
C SER A 36 4.48 -11.21 13.56
N LEU A 37 3.81 -12.31 13.18
CA LEU A 37 2.43 -12.31 12.72
C LEU A 37 1.50 -11.64 13.73
N GLU A 38 1.65 -11.92 15.02
CA GLU A 38 0.81 -11.36 16.08
C GLU A 38 1.04 -9.85 16.25
N SER A 39 2.29 -9.38 16.13
CA SER A 39 2.60 -7.95 16.19
C SER A 39 1.97 -7.20 15.01
N LEU A 40 2.12 -7.72 13.79
CA LEU A 40 1.53 -7.16 12.59
C LEU A 40 0.00 -7.20 12.64
N ALA A 41 -0.60 -8.30 13.12
CA ALA A 41 -2.04 -8.41 13.30
C ALA A 41 -2.56 -7.38 14.33
N ALA A 42 -1.84 -7.18 15.44
CA ALA A 42 -2.19 -6.18 16.46
C ALA A 42 -2.13 -4.75 15.90
N GLN A 43 -1.10 -4.41 15.13
CA GLN A 43 -1.00 -3.12 14.43
C GLN A 43 -2.13 -2.94 13.39
N ALA A 44 -2.49 -4.02 12.69
CA ALA A 44 -3.63 -4.07 11.80
C ALA A 44 -5.00 -4.04 12.53
N LYS A 45 -5.02 -4.08 13.87
CA LYS A 45 -6.23 -4.20 14.71
C LYS A 45 -7.05 -5.45 14.37
N CYS A 46 -6.36 -6.56 14.23
CA CYS A 46 -6.93 -7.88 13.99
C CYS A 46 -6.53 -8.84 15.12
N LYS A 47 -7.44 -9.73 15.51
CA LYS A 47 -7.09 -10.98 16.20
C LYS A 47 -6.84 -12.07 15.16
N PRO A 48 -5.62 -12.61 15.02
CA PRO A 48 -5.31 -13.58 13.99
C PRO A 48 -5.95 -14.94 14.26
N ALA A 49 -6.55 -15.54 13.23
CA ALA A 49 -6.93 -16.95 13.23
C ALA A 49 -5.90 -17.73 12.42
N ILE A 50 -4.91 -18.32 13.11
CA ILE A 50 -3.82 -19.08 12.49
C ILE A 50 -4.39 -20.23 11.66
N GLN A 51 -4.00 -20.28 10.38
CA GLN A 51 -4.33 -21.35 9.43
C GLN A 51 -3.13 -22.26 9.17
N THR A 52 -1.94 -21.66 9.13
CA THR A 52 -0.68 -22.35 8.92
C THR A 52 0.31 -21.85 9.97
N ASP A 53 0.94 -22.79 10.67
CA ASP A 53 2.03 -22.52 11.61
C ASP A 53 3.17 -23.50 11.31
N ALA A 54 4.07 -23.09 10.40
CA ALA A 54 5.21 -23.87 9.95
C ALA A 54 6.50 -23.06 10.10
N ASP A 55 7.64 -23.76 10.07
CA ASP A 55 8.95 -23.16 10.30
C ASP A 55 9.28 -22.08 9.27
N GLU A 56 8.83 -22.22 8.01
CA GLU A 56 9.13 -21.28 6.93
C GLU A 56 8.07 -20.19 6.77
N ILE A 57 6.82 -20.48 7.15
CA ILE A 57 5.66 -19.61 6.92
C ILE A 57 4.63 -19.74 8.04
N ARG A 58 4.13 -18.59 8.51
CA ARG A 58 2.94 -18.52 9.36
C ARG A 58 1.87 -17.70 8.66
N GLN A 59 0.64 -18.20 8.63
CA GLN A 59 -0.48 -17.54 7.96
C GLN A 59 -1.70 -17.50 8.85
N ALA A 60 -2.39 -16.37 8.83
CA ALA A 60 -3.64 -16.18 9.54
C ALA A 60 -4.69 -15.54 8.66
N ILE A 61 -5.95 -15.94 8.88
CA ILE A 61 -7.08 -15.16 8.44
C ILE A 61 -7.32 -14.06 9.48
N CYS A 62 -7.48 -12.84 8.97
CA CYS A 62 -7.75 -11.67 9.76
C CYS A 62 -9.03 -10.98 9.31
N LYS A 63 -9.74 -10.37 10.26
CA LYS A 63 -10.87 -9.48 9.98
C LYS A 63 -10.78 -8.27 10.90
N ASN A 64 -10.85 -7.08 10.32
CA ASN A 64 -10.96 -5.81 11.04
C ASN A 64 -12.07 -4.95 10.40
N ALA A 65 -12.18 -3.69 10.81
CA ALA A 65 -13.19 -2.76 10.28
C ALA A 65 -13.06 -2.48 8.77
N ALA A 66 -11.87 -2.66 8.17
CA ALA A 66 -11.68 -2.49 6.73
C ALA A 66 -12.17 -3.70 5.93
N GLY A 67 -12.07 -4.91 6.49
CA GLY A 67 -12.54 -6.14 5.86
C GLY A 67 -11.77 -7.38 6.30
N ARG A 68 -11.92 -8.46 5.52
CA ARG A 68 -11.20 -9.72 5.69
C ARG A 68 -9.93 -9.71 4.84
N PHE A 69 -8.84 -10.25 5.36
CA PHE A 69 -7.57 -10.42 4.65
C PHE A 69 -6.80 -11.63 5.18
N ILE A 70 -5.88 -12.14 4.38
CA ILE A 70 -4.87 -13.11 4.82
C ILE A 70 -3.63 -12.31 5.21
N LEU A 71 -2.99 -12.67 6.32
CA LEU A 71 -1.68 -12.16 6.71
C LEU A 71 -0.70 -13.33 6.77
N ALA A 72 0.36 -13.28 5.97
CA ALA A 72 1.43 -14.26 5.93
C ALA A 72 2.75 -13.61 6.39
N THR A 73 3.50 -14.31 7.22
CA THR A 73 4.87 -13.94 7.62
C THR A 73 5.83 -15.07 7.28
N PHE A 74 7.06 -14.70 6.93
CA PHE A 74 8.07 -15.62 6.39
C PHE A 74 9.36 -15.53 7.19
N THR A 75 10.14 -16.61 7.24
CA THR A 75 11.48 -16.56 7.85
C THR A 75 12.51 -15.91 6.95
N THR A 76 12.33 -16.01 5.63
CA THR A 76 13.28 -15.48 4.62
C THR A 76 12.59 -14.57 3.61
N ASP A 77 13.34 -13.58 3.10
CA ASP A 77 12.86 -12.73 1.99
C ASP A 77 12.61 -13.54 0.72
N ARG A 78 13.36 -14.64 0.52
CA ARG A 78 13.17 -15.55 -0.61
C ARG A 78 11.83 -16.26 -0.54
N GLY A 79 11.52 -16.88 0.61
CA GLY A 79 10.26 -17.58 0.82
C GLY A 79 9.05 -16.67 0.65
N GLN A 80 9.15 -15.41 1.08
CA GLN A 80 8.13 -14.42 0.81
C GLN A 80 7.90 -14.18 -0.69
N ARG A 81 8.98 -13.91 -1.45
CA ARG A 81 8.87 -13.61 -2.88
C ARG A 81 8.32 -14.80 -3.65
N GLU A 82 8.83 -15.99 -3.39
CA GLU A 82 8.35 -17.22 -4.04
C GLU A 82 6.86 -17.45 -3.75
N TRP A 83 6.43 -17.25 -2.50
CA TRP A 83 5.02 -17.35 -2.13
C TRP A 83 4.15 -16.26 -2.77
N THR A 84 4.62 -15.02 -2.79
CA THR A 84 3.86 -13.87 -3.34
C THR A 84 3.68 -14.05 -4.84
N ASN A 85 4.73 -14.38 -5.59
CA ASN A 85 4.64 -14.65 -7.03
C ASN A 85 3.67 -15.79 -7.34
N GLY A 86 3.69 -16.88 -6.57
CA GLY A 86 2.74 -17.98 -6.75
C GLY A 86 1.31 -17.61 -6.35
N ALA A 87 1.12 -16.65 -5.44
CA ALA A 87 -0.19 -16.17 -5.03
C ALA A 87 -0.80 -15.17 -6.03
N GLU A 88 0.04 -14.39 -6.73
CA GLU A 88 -0.40 -13.40 -7.73
C GLU A 88 -1.19 -14.03 -8.88
N ASP A 89 -0.86 -15.27 -9.28
CA ASP A 89 -1.57 -16.03 -10.33
C ASP A 89 -3.05 -16.28 -10.00
N TYR A 90 -3.43 -16.22 -8.72
CA TYR A 90 -4.82 -16.36 -8.27
C TYR A 90 -5.56 -15.01 -8.19
N GLY A 91 -4.87 -13.90 -8.45
CA GLY A 91 -5.39 -12.55 -8.41
C GLY A 91 -5.55 -11.97 -7.01
N GLY A 92 -6.09 -10.75 -6.95
CA GLY A 92 -6.29 -9.99 -5.71
C GLY A 92 -5.25 -8.88 -5.52
N TYR A 93 -5.32 -8.20 -4.37
CA TYR A 93 -4.40 -7.11 -4.05
C TYR A 93 -3.53 -7.48 -2.86
N PHE A 94 -2.27 -7.09 -2.94
CA PHE A 94 -1.21 -7.43 -2.00
C PHE A 94 -0.70 -6.16 -1.33
N LEU A 95 -0.40 -6.26 -0.04
CA LEU A 95 0.42 -5.29 0.68
C LEU A 95 1.67 -6.00 1.16
N VAL A 96 2.81 -5.60 0.62
CA VAL A 96 4.10 -6.27 0.81
C VAL A 96 5.00 -5.42 1.70
N GLY A 97 5.47 -6.03 2.78
CA GLY A 97 6.59 -5.54 3.59
C GLY A 97 7.71 -6.55 3.64
N ARG A 98 8.81 -6.27 4.35
CA ARG A 98 9.92 -7.22 4.43
C ARG A 98 9.53 -8.44 5.25
N LYS A 99 9.51 -9.63 4.63
CA LYS A 99 9.14 -10.92 5.22
C LYS A 99 7.69 -11.04 5.70
N TRP A 100 6.78 -10.24 5.14
CA TRP A 100 5.34 -10.43 5.36
C TRP A 100 4.51 -9.85 4.22
N THR A 101 3.39 -10.51 3.93
CA THR A 101 2.45 -10.11 2.87
C THR A 101 1.03 -10.18 3.41
N ALA A 102 0.22 -9.17 3.13
CA ALA A 102 -1.22 -9.19 3.39
C ALA A 102 -2.00 -9.21 2.07
N VAL A 103 -3.02 -10.08 1.95
CA VAL A 103 -3.80 -10.27 0.72
C VAL A 103 -5.28 -10.03 0.98
N GLY A 104 -5.93 -9.24 0.14
CA GLY A 104 -7.36 -8.98 0.21
C GLY A 104 -7.85 -8.03 -0.90
N ASP A 105 -9.06 -7.49 -0.74
CA ASP A 105 -9.58 -6.48 -1.66
C ASP A 105 -8.74 -5.20 -1.63
N MET A 106 -8.70 -4.45 -2.73
CA MET A 106 -7.96 -3.18 -2.86
C MET A 106 -8.22 -2.21 -1.69
N LYS A 107 -9.49 -2.04 -1.30
CA LYS A 107 -9.87 -1.16 -0.19
C LYS A 107 -9.28 -1.63 1.15
N VAL A 108 -9.16 -2.94 1.34
CA VAL A 108 -8.64 -3.55 2.56
C VAL A 108 -7.14 -3.32 2.63
N VAL A 109 -6.39 -3.65 1.58
CA VAL A 109 -4.94 -3.45 1.56
C VAL A 109 -4.54 -1.98 1.58
N ALA A 110 -5.31 -1.10 0.93
CA ALA A 110 -5.09 0.35 1.01
C ALA A 110 -5.29 0.90 2.43
N ALA A 111 -6.31 0.42 3.15
CA ALA A 111 -6.52 0.78 4.55
C ALA A 111 -5.44 0.19 5.47
N LEU A 112 -4.97 -1.03 5.19
CA LEU A 112 -3.85 -1.64 5.92
C LEU A 112 -2.55 -0.87 5.69
N ARG A 113 -2.30 -0.35 4.50
CA ARG A 113 -1.12 0.47 4.19
C ARG A 113 -1.01 1.72 5.05
N GLN A 114 -2.14 2.33 5.41
CA GLN A 114 -2.16 3.47 6.33
C GLN A 114 -1.77 3.10 7.77
N ARG A 115 -1.72 1.80 8.10
CA ARG A 115 -1.35 1.29 9.43
C ARG A 115 0.02 0.64 9.45
N LEU A 116 0.33 -0.12 8.40
CA LEU A 116 1.50 -0.99 8.33
C LEU A 116 2.59 -0.49 7.37
N GLY A 117 2.34 0.57 6.62
CA GLY A 117 3.22 0.97 5.52
C GLY A 117 3.21 -0.06 4.40
N GLY A 118 4.34 -0.28 3.74
CA GLY A 118 4.50 -1.28 2.68
C GLY A 118 4.12 -0.80 1.28
N THR A 119 4.31 -1.71 0.33
CA THR A 119 4.08 -1.52 -1.11
C THR A 119 2.79 -2.24 -1.52
N LEU A 120 1.94 -1.56 -2.28
CA LEU A 120 0.75 -2.20 -2.88
C LEU A 120 1.14 -2.85 -4.20
N GLU A 121 0.73 -4.09 -4.38
CA GLU A 121 0.93 -4.89 -5.60
C GLU A 121 -0.42 -5.50 -6.01
N GLU A 122 -0.62 -5.75 -7.30
CA GLU A 122 -1.84 -6.33 -7.87
C GLU A 122 -1.46 -7.65 -8.53
N GLY A 123 -2.15 -8.73 -8.14
CA GLY A 123 -1.94 -10.04 -8.76
C GLY A 123 -2.53 -10.08 -10.16
N ASP A 124 -1.93 -10.89 -11.04
CA ASP A 124 -2.35 -11.00 -12.42
C ASP A 124 -3.69 -11.75 -12.53
N THR A 125 -4.81 -11.02 -12.66
CA THR A 125 -6.14 -11.58 -12.94
C THR A 125 -6.33 -11.97 -14.42
N MET A 126 -5.27 -12.41 -15.11
CA MET A 126 -5.14 -12.62 -16.57
C MET A 126 -4.67 -11.41 -17.41
N LYS A 127 -3.34 -11.28 -17.59
CA LYS A 127 -2.71 -10.73 -18.82
C LYS A 127 -2.57 -11.78 -19.94
N GLY A 128 -3.29 -12.91 -19.86
CA GLY A 128 -3.07 -14.11 -20.66
C GLY A 128 -4.07 -14.42 -21.78
N MET A 129 -5.03 -13.53 -22.10
CA MET A 129 -6.04 -13.79 -23.15
C MET A 129 -6.11 -12.72 -24.26
N SER A 130 -5.04 -11.95 -24.48
CA SER A 130 -4.99 -10.94 -25.55
C SER A 130 -4.08 -11.30 -26.73
N GLY A 131 -3.63 -12.55 -26.84
CA GLY A 131 -2.59 -12.94 -27.80
C GLY A 131 -2.75 -14.26 -28.56
N MET A 132 -3.90 -14.95 -28.50
CA MET A 132 -4.12 -16.12 -29.38
C MET A 132 -4.82 -15.67 -30.67
N PRO A 133 -4.13 -15.65 -31.84
CA PRO A 133 -4.82 -15.51 -33.10
C PRO A 133 -5.75 -16.71 -33.28
N SER A 134 -7.02 -16.41 -33.48
CA SER A 134 -8.06 -17.39 -33.83
C SER A 134 -7.61 -18.20 -35.05
N ALA A 135 -7.37 -19.50 -34.84
CA ALA A 135 -7.19 -20.45 -35.93
C ALA A 135 -8.50 -20.48 -36.74
N GLN A 136 -8.44 -19.93 -37.95
CA GLN A 136 -9.54 -19.98 -38.92
C GLN A 136 -9.64 -21.44 -39.40
N HIS A 137 -10.68 -22.15 -38.98
CA HIS A 137 -11.11 -23.37 -39.64
C HIS A 137 -11.92 -22.97 -40.88
N ASN A 138 -11.29 -23.03 -42.05
CA ASN A 138 -12.01 -23.12 -43.33
C ASN A 138 -12.20 -24.60 -43.65
N GLY A 139 -13.47 -25.00 -43.77
CA GLY A 139 -13.88 -26.26 -44.41
C GLY A 139 -13.95 -26.12 -45.92
#